data_AF-A0AB74JIX7-F1
#
_entry.id   AF-A0AB74JIX7-F1
#
_cell.length_a   1.000
_cell.length_b   1.000
_cell.length_c   1.000
_cell.angle_alpha   90.00
_cell.angle_beta   90.00
_cell.angle_gamma   90.00
#
_symmetry.space_group_name_H-M   'P 1'
#
loop_
_entity.id
_entity.type
_entity.pdbx_description
1 polymer ?
#
loop_
_entity_poly.entity_id
_entity_poly.type
_entity_poly.pdbx_seq_one_letter_code
_entity_poly.pdbx_strand_id
1 'polypeptide(L)'
;FPLSPFHPLLILQAQRLVPFNSSPHSSQIHKLKMASFLRWYGTKLAQRPMLTQSVTTAVLFATGDTMAQQGVEQVGLRNHDLARSGRMALYGGAVFGPLATTWFGFLQRRVRIPSSPNMEILARVGLDQAILAPTNLFVFLSSMAIMEGSDPSKKIESTYWNALSKNWMLWPFVQAVNFKFVPLHHRVLVVNVVSLGWNCYLSYLNSTGSPIPKELPPS
;
A
#
# COMPACT_ATOMS: atom_id res chain seq x y z
N PHE A 1 -14.25 28.19 -58.67
CA PHE A 1 -13.73 27.17 -57.74
C PHE A 1 -12.23 27.42 -57.54
N PRO A 2 -11.70 27.57 -56.30
CA PRO A 2 -12.35 27.63 -55.00
C PRO A 2 -12.19 29.02 -54.34
N LEU A 3 -13.30 29.57 -53.86
CA LEU A 3 -13.32 30.73 -52.96
C LEU A 3 -13.09 30.22 -51.54
N SER A 4 -12.13 30.83 -50.84
CA SER A 4 -11.83 30.54 -49.44
C SER A 4 -13.00 30.98 -48.54
N PRO A 5 -13.39 30.17 -47.56
CA PRO A 5 -14.37 30.58 -46.58
C PRO A 5 -13.67 31.21 -45.37
N PHE A 6 -14.02 32.47 -45.12
CA PHE A 6 -14.29 33.04 -43.80
C PHE A 6 -13.17 33.05 -42.74
N HIS A 7 -12.44 34.16 -42.80
CA HIS A 7 -12.06 35.08 -41.71
C HIS A 7 -12.13 34.56 -40.23
N PRO A 8 -11.01 34.63 -39.47
CA PRO A 8 -10.85 34.09 -38.10
C PRO A 8 -11.63 34.80 -36.97
N LEU A 9 -12.71 35.52 -37.27
CA LEU A 9 -13.49 36.28 -36.28
C LEU A 9 -14.66 35.50 -35.64
N LEU A 10 -14.97 34.29 -36.13
CA LEU A 10 -16.00 33.43 -35.54
C LEU A 10 -15.48 32.49 -34.43
N ILE A 11 -14.17 32.23 -34.36
CA ILE A 11 -13.57 31.42 -33.28
C ILE A 11 -13.47 32.23 -31.97
N LEU A 12 -13.45 33.56 -32.05
CA LEU A 12 -13.34 34.45 -30.89
C LEU A 12 -14.68 34.80 -30.21
N GLN A 13 -15.82 34.34 -30.72
CA GLN A 13 -17.13 34.54 -30.08
C GLN A 13 -17.70 33.29 -29.40
N ALA A 14 -17.10 32.10 -29.58
CA ALA A 14 -17.52 30.88 -28.88
C ALA A 14 -16.92 30.71 -27.46
N GLN A 15 -16.09 31.65 -26.99
CA GLN A 15 -15.49 31.61 -25.64
C GLN A 15 -16.32 32.31 -24.55
N ARG A 16 -17.61 32.59 -24.78
CA ARG A 16 -18.44 33.37 -23.84
C ARG A 16 -19.63 32.66 -23.20
N LEU A 17 -19.67 31.33 -23.15
CA LEU A 17 -20.64 30.61 -22.31
C LEU A 17 -20.03 29.34 -21.71
N VAL A 18 -19.34 29.52 -20.59
CA VAL A 18 -19.18 28.67 -19.40
C VAL A 18 -17.86 29.08 -18.76
N PRO A 19 -17.86 29.91 -17.71
CA PRO A 19 -16.66 30.05 -16.90
C PRO A 19 -16.48 28.74 -16.14
N PHE A 20 -15.65 27.82 -16.65
CA PHE A 20 -15.08 26.79 -15.79
C PHE A 20 -14.04 27.47 -14.91
N ASN A 21 -14.53 28.16 -13.90
CA ASN A 21 -13.76 28.75 -12.83
C ASN A 21 -13.20 27.63 -11.95
N SER A 22 -12.14 26.95 -12.40
CA SER A 22 -11.27 26.24 -11.47
C SER A 22 -10.41 27.28 -10.75
N SER A 23 -11.01 27.94 -9.75
CA SER A 23 -10.35 28.96 -8.92
C SER A 23 -8.96 28.47 -8.47
N PRO A 24 -7.86 29.21 -8.70
CA PRO A 24 -6.54 28.88 -8.16
C PRO A 24 -6.53 28.79 -6.62
N HIS A 25 -7.56 29.33 -5.97
CA HIS A 25 -7.78 29.23 -4.53
C HIS A 25 -8.13 27.80 -4.06
N SER A 26 -8.86 27.02 -4.85
CA SER A 26 -9.23 25.63 -4.49
C SER A 26 -8.01 24.71 -4.49
N SER A 27 -7.14 24.83 -5.50
CA SER A 27 -5.90 24.05 -5.57
C SER A 27 -4.91 24.41 -4.45
N GLN A 28 -4.86 25.70 -4.06
CA GLN A 28 -4.11 26.16 -2.89
C GLN A 28 -4.68 25.61 -1.58
N ILE A 29 -6.01 25.63 -1.39
CA ILE A 29 -6.68 25.07 -0.20
C ILE A 29 -6.44 23.56 -0.10
N HIS A 30 -6.50 22.83 -1.21
CA HIS A 30 -6.18 21.39 -1.23
C HIS A 30 -4.72 21.11 -0.87
N LYS A 31 -3.77 21.90 -1.41
CA LYS A 31 -2.34 21.81 -1.05
C LYS A 31 -2.11 22.11 0.43
N LEU A 32 -2.76 23.14 0.97
CA LEU A 32 -2.69 23.54 2.37
C LEU A 32 -3.29 22.46 3.29
N LYS A 33 -4.44 21.89 2.95
CA LYS A 33 -5.07 20.78 3.69
C LYS A 33 -4.20 19.52 3.67
N MET A 34 -3.60 19.20 2.52
CA MET A 34 -2.68 18.07 2.40
C MET A 34 -1.42 18.31 3.25
N ALA A 35 -0.83 19.50 3.18
CA ALA A 35 0.33 19.86 3.99
C ALA A 35 0.02 19.87 5.50
N SER A 36 -1.17 20.33 5.92
CA SER A 36 -1.60 20.29 7.32
C SER A 36 -1.84 18.87 7.80
N PHE A 37 -2.42 18.00 6.96
CA PHE A 37 -2.60 16.58 7.28
C PHE A 37 -1.26 15.86 7.42
N LEU A 38 -0.33 16.06 6.48
CA LEU A 38 1.01 15.47 6.54
C LEU A 38 1.79 15.93 7.77
N ARG A 39 1.68 17.21 8.13
CA ARG A 39 2.26 17.75 9.38
C ARG A 39 1.64 17.13 10.61
N TRP A 40 0.31 17.08 10.70
CA TRP A 40 -0.40 16.45 11.83
C TRP A 40 -0.06 14.95 11.96
N TYR A 41 -0.05 14.22 10.86
CA TYR A 41 0.35 12.81 10.81
C TYR A 41 1.80 12.64 11.29
N GLY A 42 2.72 13.47 10.80
CA GLY A 42 4.10 13.49 11.26
C GLY A 42 4.24 13.79 12.75
N THR A 43 3.46 14.74 13.28
CA THR A 43 3.44 15.06 14.72
C THR A 43 2.90 13.89 15.55
N LYS A 44 1.85 13.21 15.10
CA LYS A 44 1.30 12.04 15.80
C LYS A 44 2.24 10.84 15.74
N LEU A 45 2.89 10.61 14.60
CA LEU A 45 3.93 9.60 14.44
C LEU A 45 5.12 9.87 15.38
N ALA A 46 5.51 11.13 15.59
CA ALA A 46 6.59 11.50 16.51
C ALA A 46 6.18 11.35 18.00
N GLN A 47 4.93 11.66 18.35
CA GLN A 47 4.44 11.60 19.74
C GLN A 47 4.09 10.17 20.21
N ARG A 48 3.50 9.35 19.33
CA ARG A 48 3.11 7.97 19.62
C ARG A 48 3.38 7.07 18.40
N PRO A 49 4.66 6.77 18.13
CA PRO A 49 5.06 6.06 16.91
C PRO A 49 4.41 4.69 16.80
N MET A 50 4.39 3.90 17.88
CA MET A 50 3.79 2.55 17.86
C MET A 50 2.28 2.58 17.61
N LEU A 51 1.53 3.41 18.35
CA LEU A 51 0.08 3.48 18.19
C LEU A 51 -0.31 4.00 16.80
N THR A 52 0.34 5.06 16.34
CA THR A 52 0.04 5.65 15.03
C THR A 52 0.35 4.67 13.91
N GLN A 53 1.48 3.96 14.00
CA GLN A 53 1.83 2.95 13.02
C GLN A 53 0.86 1.78 13.04
N SER A 54 0.53 1.24 14.21
CA SER A 54 -0.48 0.17 14.37
C SER A 54 -1.83 0.52 13.77
N VAL A 55 -2.35 1.72 14.05
CA VAL A 55 -3.63 2.17 13.46
C VAL A 55 -3.50 2.31 11.95
N THR A 56 -2.40 2.90 11.47
CA THR A 56 -2.17 3.08 10.02
C THR A 56 -2.12 1.74 9.30
N THR A 57 -1.38 0.78 9.84
CA THR A 57 -1.23 -0.54 9.23
C THR A 57 -2.51 -1.35 9.31
N ALA A 58 -3.27 -1.28 10.40
CA ALA A 58 -4.60 -1.90 10.47
C ALA A 58 -5.52 -1.41 9.35
N VAL A 59 -5.58 -0.09 9.14
CA VAL A 59 -6.39 0.50 8.06
C VAL A 59 -5.89 0.10 6.68
N LEU A 60 -4.56 0.12 6.45
CA LEU A 60 -3.96 -0.28 5.16
C LEU A 60 -4.24 -1.74 4.82
N PHE A 61 -4.18 -2.65 5.81
CA PHE A 61 -4.46 -4.06 5.60
C PHE A 61 -5.96 -4.30 5.35
N ALA A 62 -6.84 -3.67 6.13
CA ALA A 62 -8.29 -3.75 5.91
C ALA A 62 -8.68 -3.23 4.53
N THR A 63 -8.13 -2.07 4.13
CA THR A 63 -8.43 -1.45 2.83
C THR A 63 -7.91 -2.32 1.69
N GLY A 64 -6.69 -2.87 1.81
CA GLY A 64 -6.15 -3.80 0.82
C GLY A 64 -7.03 -5.04 0.67
N ASP A 65 -7.55 -5.58 1.78
CA ASP A 65 -8.46 -6.71 1.74
C ASP A 65 -9.81 -6.38 1.09
N THR A 66 -10.39 -5.21 1.37
CA THR A 66 -11.60 -4.73 0.68
C THR A 66 -11.36 -4.59 -0.82
N MET A 67 -10.19 -4.09 -1.24
CA MET A 67 -9.80 -4.02 -2.65
C MET A 67 -9.69 -5.41 -3.29
N ALA A 68 -9.14 -6.40 -2.57
CA ALA A 68 -9.06 -7.76 -3.06
C ALA A 68 -10.45 -8.35 -3.28
N GLN A 69 -11.33 -8.25 -2.28
CA GLN A 69 -12.66 -8.83 -2.33
C GLN A 69 -13.55 -8.17 -3.39
N GLN A 70 -13.56 -6.84 -3.48
CA GLN A 70 -14.47 -6.12 -4.37
C GLN A 70 -13.88 -5.87 -5.76
N GLY A 71 -12.57 -5.61 -5.84
CA GLY A 71 -11.91 -5.27 -7.10
C GLY A 71 -11.40 -6.49 -7.87
N VAL A 72 -10.83 -7.47 -7.17
CA VAL A 72 -10.20 -8.64 -7.81
C VAL A 72 -11.15 -9.84 -7.83
N GLU A 73 -11.68 -10.21 -6.67
CA GLU A 73 -12.56 -11.38 -6.52
C GLU A 73 -14.01 -11.08 -6.92
N GLN A 74 -14.39 -9.79 -6.97
CA GLN A 74 -15.71 -9.30 -7.36
C GLN A 74 -16.87 -10.02 -6.66
N VAL A 75 -16.69 -10.36 -5.38
CA VAL A 75 -17.69 -11.12 -4.60
C VAL A 75 -19.02 -10.37 -4.39
N GLY A 76 -18.99 -9.04 -4.59
CA GLY A 76 -20.13 -8.14 -4.41
C GLY A 76 -20.31 -7.70 -2.96
N LEU A 77 -21.08 -6.61 -2.75
CA LEU A 77 -21.25 -5.99 -1.43
C LEU A 77 -21.96 -6.91 -0.42
N ARG A 78 -22.87 -7.77 -0.89
CA ARG A 78 -23.63 -8.70 -0.04
C ARG A 78 -22.79 -9.87 0.48
N ASN A 79 -21.78 -10.30 -0.28
CA ASN A 79 -20.92 -11.43 0.08
C ASN A 79 -19.56 -10.97 0.62
N HIS A 80 -19.45 -9.71 1.05
CA HIS A 80 -18.21 -9.20 1.59
C HIS A 80 -17.88 -9.88 2.93
N ASP A 81 -16.74 -10.56 2.99
CA ASP A 81 -16.26 -11.23 4.19
C ASP A 81 -15.59 -10.20 5.13
N LEU A 82 -16.40 -9.66 6.04
CA LEU A 82 -15.94 -8.75 7.09
C LEU A 82 -15.01 -9.44 8.09
N ALA A 83 -15.14 -10.76 8.30
CA ALA A 83 -14.28 -11.49 9.22
C ALA A 83 -12.85 -11.56 8.67
N ARG A 84 -12.70 -11.76 7.36
CA ARG A 84 -11.40 -11.70 6.66
C ARG A 84 -10.78 -10.31 6.74
N SER A 85 -11.54 -9.25 6.48
CA SER A 85 -11.04 -7.88 6.64
C SER A 85 -10.64 -7.58 8.09
N GLY A 86 -11.39 -8.12 9.05
CA GLY A 86 -11.06 -8.06 10.48
C GLY A 86 -9.75 -8.77 10.84
N ARG A 87 -9.51 -9.99 10.32
CA ARG A 87 -8.24 -10.72 10.50
C ARG A 87 -7.06 -9.94 9.91
N MET A 88 -7.23 -9.38 8.71
CA MET A 88 -6.23 -8.52 8.05
C MET A 88 -5.92 -7.27 8.88
N ALA A 89 -6.96 -6.59 9.36
CA ALA A 89 -6.81 -5.41 10.23
C ALA A 89 -6.09 -5.76 11.55
N LEU A 90 -6.48 -6.86 12.18
CA LEU A 90 -5.90 -7.34 13.43
C LEU A 90 -4.41 -7.65 13.26
N TYR A 91 -4.04 -8.40 12.22
CA TYR A 91 -2.64 -8.67 11.90
C TYR A 91 -1.88 -7.36 11.64
N GLY A 92 -2.44 -6.49 10.80
CA GLY A 92 -1.84 -5.20 10.45
C GLY A 92 -1.55 -4.37 11.70
N GLY A 93 -2.51 -4.25 12.62
CA GLY A 93 -2.39 -3.40 13.80
C GLY A 93 -1.64 -4.00 14.97
N ALA A 94 -1.88 -5.28 15.28
CA ALA A 94 -1.33 -5.94 16.46
C ALA A 94 0.04 -6.59 16.22
N VAL A 95 0.32 -7.02 14.99
CA VAL A 95 1.56 -7.74 14.65
C VAL A 95 2.47 -6.86 13.79
N PHE A 96 2.01 -6.47 12.60
CA PHE A 96 2.86 -5.77 11.64
C PHE A 96 3.24 -4.36 12.09
N GLY A 97 2.30 -3.59 12.64
CA GLY A 97 2.55 -2.21 13.09
C GLY A 97 3.68 -2.11 14.13
N PRO A 98 3.63 -2.85 15.25
CA PRO A 98 4.70 -2.88 16.24
C PRO A 98 6.01 -3.42 15.68
N LEU A 99 5.95 -4.51 14.89
CA LEU A 99 7.12 -5.11 14.25
C LEU A 99 7.83 -4.11 13.32
N ALA A 100 7.09 -3.45 12.42
CA ALA A 100 7.63 -2.46 11.51
C ALA A 100 8.20 -1.25 12.26
N THR A 101 7.52 -0.74 13.29
CA THR A 101 7.99 0.41 14.07
C THR A 101 9.32 0.12 14.75
N THR A 102 9.42 -1.04 15.39
CA THR A 102 10.63 -1.47 16.12
C THR A 102 11.78 -1.75 15.15
N TRP A 103 11.51 -2.44 14.04
CA TRP A 103 12.50 -2.75 13.01
C TRP A 103 13.05 -1.50 12.32
N PHE A 104 12.19 -0.58 11.86
CA PHE A 104 12.67 0.64 11.21
C PHE A 104 13.43 1.53 12.20
N GLY A 105 13.02 1.58 13.46
CA GLY A 105 13.78 2.24 14.52
C GLY A 105 15.16 1.60 14.74
N PHE A 106 15.26 0.27 14.68
CA PHE A 106 16.53 -0.45 14.73
C PHE A 106 17.42 -0.09 13.53
N LEU A 107 16.90 -0.16 12.30
CA LEU A 107 17.64 0.19 11.09
C LEU A 107 18.15 1.64 11.11
N GLN A 108 17.34 2.59 11.60
CA GLN A 108 17.74 4.00 11.70
C GLN A 108 18.84 4.26 12.74
N ARG A 109 18.87 3.48 13.83
CA ARG A 109 19.87 3.65 14.89
C ARG A 109 21.16 2.88 14.61
N ARG A 110 21.06 1.69 14.01
CA ARG A 110 22.18 0.74 13.89
C ARG A 110 22.83 0.75 12.51
N VAL A 111 22.07 1.04 11.45
CA VAL A 111 22.61 1.15 10.09
C VAL A 111 22.81 2.63 9.79
N ARG A 112 24.03 3.12 10.07
CA ARG A 112 24.43 4.50 9.80
C ARG A 112 25.73 4.50 9.00
N ILE A 113 25.70 5.14 7.84
CA ILE A 113 26.86 5.31 6.95
C ILE A 113 26.93 6.80 6.64
N PRO A 114 27.47 7.62 7.57
CA PRO A 114 27.43 9.08 7.47
C PRO A 114 28.09 9.60 6.19
N SER A 115 29.12 8.89 5.72
CA SER A 115 29.90 9.22 4.53
C SER A 115 29.15 9.00 3.22
N SER A 116 28.05 8.24 3.21
CA SER A 116 27.28 7.96 1.99
C SER A 116 25.79 7.71 2.30
N PRO A 117 24.94 8.75 2.24
CA PRO A 117 23.51 8.64 2.49
C PRO A 117 22.79 7.63 1.58
N ASN A 118 23.25 7.51 0.33
CA ASN A 118 22.69 6.54 -0.62
C ASN A 118 23.07 5.10 -0.25
N MET A 119 24.31 4.87 0.20
CA MET A 119 24.73 3.55 0.66
C MET A 119 24.02 3.15 1.96
N GLU A 120 23.81 4.11 2.87
CA GLU A 120 23.03 3.89 4.10
C GLU A 120 21.61 3.41 3.77
N ILE A 121 20.96 4.07 2.81
CA ILE A 121 19.64 3.69 2.32
C ILE A 121 19.64 2.29 1.72
N LEU A 122 20.59 1.99 0.82
CA LEU A 122 20.69 0.68 0.18
C LEU A 122 20.94 -0.43 1.20
N ALA A 123 21.79 -0.19 2.20
CA ALA A 123 22.04 -1.14 3.28
C ALA A 123 20.78 -1.41 4.11
N ARG A 124 19.99 -0.35 4.42
CA ARG A 124 18.71 -0.51 5.13
C ARG A 124 17.70 -1.31 4.32
N VAL A 125 17.56 -1.01 3.02
CA VAL A 125 16.66 -1.75 2.12
C VAL A 125 17.13 -3.20 1.97
N GLY A 126 18.43 -3.43 1.79
CA GLY A 126 18.98 -4.78 1.68
C GLY A 126 18.69 -5.63 2.92
N LEU A 127 18.92 -5.08 4.12
CA LEU A 127 18.60 -5.76 5.38
C LEU A 127 17.11 -6.00 5.55
N ASP A 128 16.28 -5.03 5.17
CA ASP A 128 14.82 -5.16 5.20
C ASP A 128 14.35 -6.31 4.29
N GLN A 129 14.83 -6.36 3.06
CA GLN A 129 14.45 -7.39 2.09
C GLN A 129 15.02 -8.78 2.41
N ALA A 130 16.19 -8.84 3.07
CA ALA A 130 16.84 -10.10 3.44
C ALA A 130 16.32 -10.69 4.76
N ILE A 131 15.85 -9.86 5.69
CA ILE A 131 15.46 -10.30 7.04
C ILE A 131 13.97 -10.04 7.27
N LEU A 132 13.54 -8.78 7.24
CA LEU A 132 12.16 -8.47 7.60
C LEU A 132 11.17 -9.04 6.60
N ALA A 133 11.39 -8.88 5.30
CA ALA A 133 10.46 -9.38 4.28
C ALA A 133 10.17 -10.88 4.40
N PRO A 134 11.17 -11.79 4.43
CA PRO A 134 10.91 -13.22 4.61
C PRO A 134 10.28 -13.54 5.96
N THR A 135 10.80 -12.99 7.06
CA THR A 135 10.24 -13.24 8.40
C THR A 135 8.79 -12.75 8.51
N ASN A 136 8.51 -11.55 8.02
CA ASN A 136 7.18 -10.97 8.07
C ASN A 136 6.18 -11.79 7.25
N LEU A 137 6.57 -12.26 6.07
CA LEU A 137 5.70 -13.06 5.22
C LEU A 137 5.41 -14.44 5.84
N PHE A 138 6.41 -15.06 6.46
CA PHE A 138 6.23 -16.30 7.22
C PHE A 138 5.24 -16.11 8.37
N VAL A 139 5.42 -15.04 9.15
CA VAL A 139 4.52 -14.69 10.27
C VAL A 139 3.13 -14.35 9.77
N PHE A 140 3.00 -13.63 8.64
CA PHE A 140 1.71 -13.32 8.01
C PHE A 140 0.94 -14.59 7.65
N LEU A 141 1.54 -15.47 6.84
CA LEU A 141 0.88 -16.70 6.39
C LEU A 141 0.53 -17.61 7.57
N SER A 142 1.43 -17.73 8.55
CA SER A 142 1.18 -18.52 9.76
C SER A 142 0.03 -17.96 10.60
N SER A 143 0.03 -16.65 10.83
CA SER A 143 -1.02 -15.99 11.61
C SER A 143 -2.38 -16.10 10.92
N MET A 144 -2.41 -15.92 9.59
CA MET A 144 -3.64 -16.06 8.82
C MET A 144 -4.15 -17.50 8.86
N ALA A 145 -3.27 -18.49 8.68
CA ALA A 145 -3.66 -19.89 8.75
C ALA A 145 -4.28 -20.25 10.11
N ILE A 146 -3.65 -19.82 11.22
CA ILE A 146 -4.15 -20.03 12.58
C ILE A 146 -5.52 -19.37 12.77
N MET A 147 -5.67 -18.10 12.36
CA MET A 147 -6.94 -17.37 12.51
C MET A 147 -8.06 -17.91 11.61
N GLU A 148 -7.71 -18.59 10.51
CA GLU A 148 -8.64 -19.28 9.61
C GLU A 148 -8.93 -20.72 10.05
N GLY A 149 -8.22 -21.24 11.06
CA GLY A 149 -8.35 -22.64 11.50
C GLY A 149 -7.75 -23.66 10.52
N SER A 150 -6.82 -23.23 9.66
CA SER A 150 -6.11 -24.08 8.69
C SER A 150 -4.68 -24.40 9.14
N ASP A 151 -4.06 -25.40 8.53
CA ASP A 151 -2.68 -25.81 8.85
C ASP A 151 -1.65 -24.80 8.32
N PRO A 152 -0.89 -24.12 9.21
CA PRO A 152 0.13 -23.16 8.79
C PRO A 152 1.20 -23.76 7.89
N SER A 153 1.56 -25.03 8.12
CA SER A 153 2.65 -25.69 7.39
C SER A 153 2.30 -25.82 5.90
N LYS A 154 1.08 -26.26 5.60
CA LYS A 154 0.56 -26.36 4.23
C LYS A 154 0.43 -24.99 3.56
N LYS A 155 0.01 -23.98 4.32
CA LYS A 155 -0.12 -22.60 3.80
C LYS A 155 1.25 -22.02 3.42
N ILE A 156 2.24 -22.23 4.28
CA ILE A 156 3.62 -21.81 4.03
C ILE A 156 4.18 -22.55 2.82
N GLU A 157 4.09 -23.88 2.79
CA GLU A 157 4.65 -24.69 1.69
C GLU A 157 4.09 -24.29 0.32
N SER A 158 2.78 -24.06 0.23
CA SER A 158 2.11 -23.70 -1.01
C SER A 158 2.33 -22.24 -1.46
N THR A 159 2.38 -21.30 -0.51
CA THR A 159 2.23 -19.86 -0.82
C THR A 159 3.50 -19.06 -0.58
N TYR A 160 4.35 -19.47 0.36
CA TYR A 160 5.46 -18.65 0.86
C TYR A 160 6.46 -18.27 -0.23
N TRP A 161 6.97 -19.25 -1.00
CA TRP A 161 7.98 -18.96 -2.01
C TRP A 161 7.46 -18.13 -3.18
N ASN A 162 6.21 -18.38 -3.60
CA ASN A 162 5.57 -17.57 -4.63
C ASN A 162 5.46 -16.11 -4.16
N ALA A 163 4.88 -15.89 -2.97
CA ALA A 163 4.72 -14.57 -2.40
C ALA A 163 6.08 -13.88 -2.14
N LEU A 164 7.09 -14.59 -1.64
CA LEU A 164 8.42 -14.03 -1.38
C LEU A 164 9.14 -13.64 -2.68
N SER A 165 9.05 -14.47 -3.71
CA SER A 165 9.64 -14.17 -5.01
C SER A 165 8.99 -12.91 -5.63
N LYS A 166 7.66 -12.79 -5.57
CA LYS A 166 6.96 -11.58 -6.01
C LYS A 166 7.31 -10.35 -5.17
N ASN A 167 7.53 -10.52 -3.87
CA ASN A 167 8.00 -9.45 -2.98
C ASN A 167 9.37 -8.92 -3.45
N TRP A 168 10.32 -9.81 -3.70
CA TRP A 168 11.66 -9.46 -4.20
C TRP A 168 11.69 -8.93 -5.64
N MET A 169 10.66 -9.20 -6.45
CA MET A 169 10.52 -8.56 -7.76
C MET A 169 9.96 -7.14 -7.64
N LEU A 170 8.97 -6.94 -6.76
CA LEU A 170 8.26 -5.67 -6.64
C LEU A 170 9.06 -4.64 -5.84
N TRP A 171 9.47 -4.98 -4.62
CA TRP A 171 9.97 -4.00 -3.66
C TRP A 171 11.34 -3.43 -4.01
N PRO A 172 12.34 -4.20 -4.44
CA PRO A 172 13.61 -3.64 -4.91
C PRO A 172 13.43 -2.66 -6.08
N PHE A 173 12.55 -2.98 -7.03
CA PHE A 173 12.25 -2.08 -8.14
C PHE A 173 11.56 -0.79 -7.67
N VAL A 174 10.53 -0.92 -6.83
CA VAL A 174 9.83 0.23 -6.25
C VAL A 174 10.78 1.10 -5.46
N GLN A 175 11.64 0.51 -4.62
CA GLN A 175 12.63 1.25 -3.85
C GLN A 175 13.65 1.94 -4.76
N ALA A 176 14.15 1.28 -5.81
CA ALA A 176 15.07 1.89 -6.76
C ALA A 176 14.46 3.14 -7.43
N VAL A 177 13.21 3.03 -7.91
CA VAL A 177 12.47 4.17 -8.50
C VAL A 177 12.23 5.26 -7.46
N ASN A 178 11.80 4.89 -6.25
CA ASN A 178 11.50 5.82 -5.17
C ASN A 178 12.74 6.61 -4.73
N PHE A 179 13.92 5.97 -4.65
CA PHE A 179 15.15 6.68 -4.29
C PHE A 179 15.70 7.53 -5.43
N LYS A 180 15.56 7.08 -6.68
CA LYS A 180 16.10 7.78 -7.86
C LYS A 180 15.27 9.00 -8.25
N PHE A 181 13.95 8.91 -8.22
CA PHE A 181 13.07 9.91 -8.83
C PHE A 181 12.20 10.68 -7.82
N VAL A 182 11.98 10.15 -6.61
CA VAL A 182 11.03 10.74 -5.66
C VAL A 182 11.77 11.54 -4.58
N PRO A 183 11.43 12.83 -4.37
CA PRO A 183 11.97 13.64 -3.29
C PRO A 183 11.70 13.02 -1.92
N LEU A 184 12.64 13.19 -0.97
CA LEU A 184 12.65 12.53 0.34
C LEU A 184 11.29 12.59 1.08
N HIS A 185 10.60 13.74 1.03
CA HIS A 185 9.33 13.97 1.74
C HIS A 185 8.12 13.25 1.10
N HIS A 186 8.20 12.84 -0.17
CA HIS A 186 7.13 12.12 -0.86
C HIS A 186 7.32 10.60 -0.88
N ARG A 187 8.51 10.10 -0.52
CA ARG A 187 8.85 8.66 -0.60
C ARG A 187 7.89 7.77 0.21
N VAL A 188 7.44 8.25 1.37
CA VAL A 188 6.49 7.51 2.23
C VAL A 188 5.12 7.36 1.56
N LEU A 189 4.68 8.36 0.80
CA LEU A 189 3.39 8.30 0.10
C LEU A 189 3.42 7.25 -1.00
N VAL A 190 4.50 7.21 -1.79
CA VAL A 190 4.67 6.20 -2.86
C VAL A 190 4.67 4.80 -2.27
N VAL A 191 5.40 4.59 -1.17
CA VAL A 191 5.41 3.30 -0.46
C VAL A 191 4.02 2.92 0.02
N ASN A 192 3.26 3.84 0.65
CA ASN A 192 1.92 3.54 1.13
C ASN A 192 0.94 3.19 0.01
N VAL A 193 1.03 3.84 -1.16
CA VAL A 193 0.19 3.51 -2.33
C VAL A 193 0.53 2.12 -2.85
N VAL A 194 1.81 1.78 -3.00
CA VAL A 194 2.22 0.44 -3.43
C VAL A 194 1.84 -0.62 -2.37
N SER A 195 1.92 -0.28 -1.09
CA SER A 195 1.51 -1.16 0.02
C SER A 195 0.03 -1.53 -0.05
N LEU A 196 -0.86 -0.65 -0.51
CA LEU A 196 -2.27 -1.00 -0.72
C LEU A 196 -2.42 -2.12 -1.76
N GLY A 197 -1.73 -1.98 -2.89
CA GLY A 197 -1.71 -3.02 -3.92
C GLY A 197 -1.08 -4.32 -3.43
N TRP A 198 0.01 -4.24 -2.66
CA TRP A 198 0.65 -5.40 -2.05
C TRP A 198 -0.25 -6.10 -1.04
N ASN A 199 -0.95 -5.37 -0.17
CA ASN A 199 -1.88 -5.93 0.82
C ASN A 199 -3.10 -6.56 0.13
N CYS A 200 -3.58 -5.95 -0.96
CA CYS A 200 -4.60 -6.55 -1.82
C CYS A 200 -4.13 -7.88 -2.41
N TYR A 201 -2.90 -7.92 -2.94
CA TYR A 201 -2.32 -9.14 -3.48
C TYR A 201 -2.13 -10.22 -2.40
N LEU A 202 -1.61 -9.87 -1.22
CA LEU A 202 -1.45 -10.79 -0.09
C LEU A 202 -2.78 -11.34 0.37
N SER A 203 -3.81 -10.49 0.46
CA SER A 203 -5.17 -10.92 0.78
C SER A 203 -5.67 -11.95 -0.24
N TYR A 204 -5.54 -11.66 -1.54
CA TYR A 204 -5.95 -12.56 -2.62
C TYR A 204 -5.17 -13.89 -2.63
N LEU A 205 -3.85 -13.84 -2.42
CA LEU A 205 -3.05 -15.06 -2.27
C LEU A 205 -3.48 -15.87 -1.06
N ASN A 206 -3.82 -15.19 0.04
CA ASN A 206 -4.26 -15.85 1.25
C ASN A 206 -5.64 -16.51 1.06
N SER A 207 -6.57 -15.93 0.28
CA SER A 207 -7.85 -16.58 -0.02
C SER A 207 -7.73 -17.75 -0.99
N THR A 208 -6.82 -17.66 -1.95
CA THR A 208 -6.61 -18.71 -2.98
C THR A 208 -5.72 -19.86 -2.51
N GLY A 209 -4.81 -19.62 -1.56
CA GLY A 209 -3.90 -20.62 -1.00
C GLY A 209 -4.49 -21.49 0.12
N SER A 210 -5.72 -21.23 0.57
CA SER A 210 -6.46 -22.17 1.42
C SER A 210 -7.15 -23.20 0.51
N PRO A 211 -6.90 -24.52 0.68
CA PRO A 211 -7.69 -25.53 0.01
C PRO A 211 -9.09 -25.54 0.62
N ILE A 212 -9.95 -24.62 0.18
CA ILE A 212 -11.38 -24.68 0.42
C ILE A 212 -11.90 -25.69 -0.61
N PRO A 213 -12.56 -26.78 -0.21
CA PRO A 213 -13.31 -27.62 -1.13
C PRO A 213 -14.32 -26.72 -1.87
N LYS A 214 -14.09 -26.49 -3.16
CA LYS A 214 -15.09 -25.88 -4.03
C LYS A 214 -16.17 -26.93 -4.30
N GLU A 215 -17.06 -27.23 -3.35
CA GLU A 215 -18.30 -27.90 -3.69
C GLU A 215 -19.46 -27.46 -2.79
N LEU A 216 -20.56 -27.05 -3.43
CA LEU A 216 -21.70 -27.96 -3.61
C LEU A 216 -22.32 -27.72 -5.00
N PRO A 217 -22.68 -28.77 -5.75
CA PRO A 217 -23.48 -28.65 -6.97
C PRO A 217 -24.89 -28.16 -6.63
N PRO A 218 -25.58 -27.47 -7.55
CA PRO A 218 -26.99 -27.14 -7.36
C PRO A 218 -27.82 -28.44 -7.32
N SER A 219 -28.58 -28.60 -6.23
CA SER A 219 -29.64 -29.62 -6.04
C SER A 219 -30.79 -29.45 -7.01
#